data_AF-A0A9N8ECF6-F1
#
_entry.id   AF-A0A9N8ECF6-F1
#
_cell.length_a   1.000
_cell.length_b   1.000
_cell.length_c   1.000
_cell.angle_alpha   90.00
_cell.angle_beta   90.00
_cell.angle_gamma   90.00
#
_symmetry.space_group_name_H-M   'P 1'
#
loop_
_entity.id
_entity.type
_entity.pdbx_description
1 polymer ?
#
loop_
_entity_poly.entity_id
_entity_poly.type
_entity_poly.pdbx_seq_one_letter_code
_entity_poly.pdbx_strand_id
1 'polypeptide(L)'
;MSQHGSPDAPCRFVCPLTLDVMENPVTHKETGKTFEKEAILEWVYRHGNATCPLTRKPLHPADLQDDDMLQFEISQWKEISAMEARLESILY
;
A
#
# COMPACT_ATOMS: atom_id res chain seq x y z
N MET A 1 -10.90 -9.35 16.91
CA MET A 1 -10.06 -8.19 16.55
C MET A 1 -9.63 -8.45 15.12
N SER A 2 -10.30 -7.84 14.15
CA SER A 2 -10.15 -8.20 12.73
C SER A 2 -8.79 -7.72 12.24
N GLN A 3 -7.86 -8.66 12.04
CA GLN A 3 -6.56 -8.39 11.44
C GLN A 3 -6.77 -8.19 9.94
N HIS A 4 -6.91 -6.93 9.52
CA HIS A 4 -6.91 -6.51 8.12
C HIS A 4 -5.46 -6.26 7.69
N GLY A 5 -4.71 -7.36 7.61
CA GLY A 5 -3.31 -7.38 7.26
C GLY A 5 -2.86 -8.83 7.28
N SER A 6 -2.59 -9.41 6.12
CA SER A 6 -1.96 -10.73 6.02
C SER A 6 -0.68 -10.70 6.87
N PRO A 7 -0.57 -11.51 7.94
CA PRO A 7 0.54 -11.41 8.91
C PRO A 7 1.92 -11.63 8.29
N ASP A 8 1.96 -12.20 7.07
CA ASP A 8 3.16 -12.52 6.31
C ASP A 8 3.49 -11.52 5.19
N ALA A 9 2.72 -10.43 5.03
CA ALA A 9 3.05 -9.42 4.03
C ALA A 9 4.31 -8.62 4.43
N PRO A 10 5.28 -8.45 3.52
CA PRO A 10 6.37 -7.50 3.70
C PRO A 10 5.85 -6.10 4.03
N CYS A 11 6.44 -5.44 5.02
CA CYS A 11 5.99 -4.11 5.47
C CYS A 11 5.97 -3.06 4.34
N ARG A 12 6.81 -3.21 3.30
CA ARG A 12 6.84 -2.32 2.12
C ARG A 12 5.57 -2.41 1.27
N PHE A 13 4.82 -3.51 1.35
CA PHE A 13 3.58 -3.73 0.60
C PHE A 13 2.35 -3.20 1.33
N VAL A 14 2.48 -2.86 2.61
CA VAL A 14 1.38 -2.41 3.46
C VAL A 14 1.26 -0.90 3.39
N CYS A 15 0.06 -0.41 3.11
CA CYS A 15 -0.25 1.00 3.13
C CYS A 15 -0.25 1.50 4.59
N PRO A 16 0.50 2.57 4.92
CA PRO A 16 0.57 3.09 6.28
C PRO A 16 -0.70 3.83 6.73
N LEU A 17 -1.67 4.09 5.83
CA LEU A 17 -2.95 4.71 6.15
C LEU A 17 -4.05 3.67 6.39
N THR A 18 -4.18 2.68 5.51
CA THR A 18 -5.22 1.65 5.63
C THR A 18 -4.77 0.48 6.50
N LEU A 19 -3.46 0.28 6.65
CA LEU A 19 -2.82 -0.87 7.29
C LEU A 19 -3.03 -2.19 6.54
N ASP A 20 -3.49 -2.11 5.29
CA ASP A 20 -3.72 -3.24 4.39
C ASP A 20 -2.67 -3.28 3.26
N VAL A 21 -2.53 -4.45 2.63
CA VAL A 21 -1.69 -4.60 1.43
C VAL A 21 -2.23 -3.73 0.30
N MET A 22 -1.35 -2.91 -0.29
CA MET A 22 -1.69 -2.02 -1.38
C MET A 22 -2.15 -2.79 -2.64
N GLU A 23 -3.09 -2.21 -3.36
CA GLU A 23 -3.52 -2.62 -4.69
C GLU A 23 -3.05 -1.62 -5.75
N ASN A 24 -3.14 -0.32 -5.45
CA ASN A 24 -2.68 0.74 -6.34
C ASN A 24 -1.67 1.63 -5.60
N PRO A 25 -0.41 1.17 -5.44
CA PRO A 25 0.60 1.94 -4.74
C PRO A 25 0.93 3.24 -5.49
N VAL A 26 0.91 4.35 -4.77
CA VAL A 26 1.38 5.66 -5.25
C VAL A 26 2.43 6.23 -4.31
N THR A 27 3.52 6.73 -4.87
CA THR A 27 4.68 7.25 -4.14
C THR A 27 4.68 8.77 -4.16
N HIS A 28 4.83 9.37 -2.98
CA HIS A 28 5.05 10.81 -2.84
C HIS A 28 6.50 11.16 -3.22
N LYS A 29 6.69 11.86 -4.34
CA LYS A 29 8.00 12.15 -4.96
C LYS A 29 9.03 12.78 -4.00
N GLU A 30 8.61 13.73 -3.15
CA GLU A 30 9.53 14.42 -2.25
C GLU A 30 10.05 13.50 -1.13
N THR A 31 9.21 12.59 -0.62
CA THR A 31 9.52 11.81 0.60
C THR A 31 9.79 10.34 0.34
N GLY A 32 9.50 9.84 -0.85
CA GLY A 32 9.59 8.43 -1.22
C GLY A 32 8.63 7.52 -0.42
N LYS A 33 7.58 8.09 0.19
CA LYS A 33 6.57 7.32 0.94
C LYS A 33 5.47 6.85 0.01
N THR A 34 5.12 5.57 0.11
CA THR A 34 4.09 4.95 -0.70
C THR A 34 2.81 4.74 0.09
N PHE A 35 1.68 4.94 -0.57
CA PHE A 35 0.35 4.80 -0.01
C PHE A 35 -0.57 4.09 -1.00
N GLU A 36 -1.68 3.56 -0.50
CA GLU A 36 -2.81 3.19 -1.35
C GLU A 36 -3.40 4.45 -1.99
N LYS A 37 -3.63 4.40 -3.31
CA LYS A 37 -4.08 5.55 -4.10
C LYS A 37 -5.37 6.13 -3.57
N GLU A 38 -6.39 5.31 -3.36
CA GLU A 38 -7.69 5.80 -2.88
C GLU A 38 -7.58 6.47 -1.50
N ALA A 39 -6.80 5.87 -0.60
CA ALA A 39 -6.62 6.38 0.77
C ALA A 39 -5.89 7.73 0.80
N ILE A 40 -4.80 7.89 0.05
CA ILE A 40 -4.05 9.15 0.04
C ILE A 40 -4.80 10.25 -0.73
N LEU A 41 -5.54 9.91 -1.79
CA LEU A 41 -6.38 10.87 -2.49
C LEU A 41 -7.57 11.30 -1.62
N GLU A 42 -8.17 10.40 -0.84
CA GLU A 42 -9.18 10.76 0.13
C GLU A 42 -8.63 11.72 1.20
N TRP A 43 -7.43 11.42 1.73
CA TRP A 43 -6.74 12.28 2.70
C TRP A 43 -6.54 13.72 2.19
N VAL A 44 -6.15 13.88 0.92
CA VAL A 44 -5.88 15.21 0.34
C VAL A 44 -7.19 15.89 -0.09
N TYR A 45 -8.07 15.20 -0.82
CA TYR A 45 -9.26 15.82 -1.41
C TYR A 45 -10.44 15.92 -0.46
N ARG A 46 -10.77 14.86 0.28
CA ARG A 46 -11.98 14.86 1.14
C ARG A 46 -11.74 15.56 2.46
N HIS A 47 -10.57 15.37 3.04
CA HIS A 47 -10.23 15.99 4.33
C HIS A 47 -9.53 17.35 4.18
N GLY A 48 -9.15 17.75 2.96
CA GLY A 48 -8.48 19.03 2.70
C GLY A 48 -7.07 19.12 3.31
N ASN A 49 -6.42 17.98 3.60
CA ASN A 49 -5.09 17.99 4.16
C ASN A 49 -4.05 18.30 3.07
N ALA A 50 -3.25 19.33 3.29
CA ALA A 50 -2.16 19.73 2.39
C ALA A 50 -0.79 19.16 2.82
N THR A 51 -0.77 18.16 3.72
CA THR A 51 0.47 17.58 4.24
C THR A 51 0.42 16.06 4.25
N CYS A 52 1.56 15.44 4.01
CA CYS A 52 1.76 14.00 4.09
C CYS A 52 1.49 13.51 5.53
N PRO A 53 0.67 12.46 5.72
CA PRO A 53 0.24 12.02 7.06
C PRO A 53 1.39 11.50 7.92
N LEU A 54 2.46 11.00 7.30
CA LEU A 54 3.62 10.44 8.00
C LEU A 54 4.71 11.48 8.29
N THR A 55 5.08 12.26 7.28
CA THR A 55 6.26 13.14 7.34
C THR A 55 5.90 14.58 7.67
N ARG A 56 4.60 14.93 7.64
CA ARG A 56 4.08 16.31 7.79
C ARG A 56 4.64 17.30 6.75
N LYS A 57 5.28 16.80 5.69
CA LYS A 57 5.74 17.58 4.55
C LYS A 57 4.56 18.02 3.68
N PRO A 58 4.65 19.13 2.93
CA PRO A 58 3.62 19.52 1.98
C PRO A 58 3.34 18.36 1.02
N LEU A 59 2.07 18.16 0.70
CA LEU A 59 1.63 17.10 -0.20
C LEU A 59 0.52 17.64 -1.10
N HIS A 60 0.80 17.74 -2.39
CA HIS A 60 -0.19 17.96 -3.43
C HIS A 60 -0.47 16.66 -4.19
N PRO A 61 -1.67 16.50 -4.77
CA PRO A 61 -2.01 15.31 -5.54
C PRO A 61 -1.13 15.14 -6.78
N ALA A 62 -0.57 16.23 -7.31
CA ALA A 62 0.38 16.20 -8.43
C ALA A 62 1.78 15.66 -8.05
N ASP A 63 2.09 15.59 -6.75
CA ASP A 63 3.34 15.04 -6.23
C ASP A 63 3.27 13.51 -6.03
N LEU A 64 2.09 12.92 -6.25
CA LEU A 64 1.89 11.48 -6.23
C LEU A 64 2.17 10.90 -7.61
N GLN A 65 2.96 9.83 -7.65
CA GLN A 65 3.24 9.06 -8.84
C GLN A 65 2.80 7.62 -8.63
N ASP A 66 2.24 6.98 -9.65
CA ASP A 66 2.14 5.52 -9.68
C ASP A 66 3.50 4.84 -9.42
N ASP A 67 3.45 3.72 -8.72
CA ASP A 67 4.61 2.87 -8.50
C ASP A 67 4.36 1.50 -9.14
N ASP A 68 4.35 1.47 -10.48
CA ASP A 68 4.04 0.26 -11.28
C ASP A 68 4.96 -0.92 -10.92
N MET A 69 6.23 -0.63 -10.59
CA MET A 69 7.19 -1.65 -10.16
C MET A 69 6.72 -2.29 -8.85
N LEU A 70 6.38 -1.49 -7.84
CA LEU A 70 5.89 -2.00 -6.57
C LEU A 70 4.53 -2.69 -6.72
N GLN A 71 3.66 -2.19 -7.61
CA GLN A 71 2.39 -2.85 -7.91
C GLN A 71 2.61 -4.25 -8.48
N PHE A 72 3.58 -4.40 -9.38
CA PHE A 72 3.98 -5.70 -9.93
C PHE A 72 4.58 -6.61 -8.84
N GLU A 73 5.51 -6.10 -8.02
CA GLU A 73 6.09 -6.84 -6.89
C GLU A 73 5.01 -7.38 -5.94
N ILE A 74 4.02 -6.55 -5.58
CA ILE A 74 2.90 -6.94 -4.71
C ILE A 74 2.04 -8.02 -5.37
N SER A 75 1.76 -7.88 -6.66
CA SER A 75 0.93 -8.84 -7.41
C SER A 75 1.59 -10.21 -7.44
N GLN A 76 2.88 -10.28 -7.76
CA GLN A 76 3.65 -11.51 -7.75
C GLN A 76 3.68 -12.15 -6.37
N TRP A 77 3.89 -11.35 -5.32
CA TRP A 77 3.85 -11.84 -3.95
C TRP A 77 2.50 -12.46 -3.59
N LYS A 78 1.38 -11.79 -3.94
CA LYS A 78 0.02 -12.32 -3.70
C LYS A 78 -0.19 -13.67 -4.39
N GLU A 79 0.30 -13.82 -5.62
CA GLU A 79 0.19 -15.07 -6.39
C GLU A 79 1.00 -16.21 -5.76
N ILE A 80 2.25 -15.94 -5.37
CA ILE A 80 3.13 -16.94 -4.74
C ILE A 80 2.57 -17.35 -3.38
N SER A 81 2.20 -16.39 -2.53
CA SER A 81 1.61 -16.68 -1.21
C SER A 81 0.31 -17.45 -1.31
N ALA A 82 -0.53 -17.18 -2.31
CA ALA A 82 -1.74 -17.96 -2.55
C ALA A 82 -1.44 -19.39 -3.02
N MET A 83 -0.38 -19.60 -3.80
CA MET A 83 0.05 -20.93 -4.22
C MET A 83 0.57 -21.74 -3.03
N GLU A 84 1.44 -21.15 -2.22
CA GLU A 84 2.00 -21.77 -1.01
C GLU A 84 0.88 -22.22 -0.07
N ALA A 85 -0.07 -21.33 0.24
CA ALA A 85 -1.21 -21.65 1.09
C ALA A 85 -2.09 -22.79 0.54
N ARG A 86 -2.24 -22.90 -0.79
CA ARG A 86 -2.95 -24.01 -1.43
C ARG A 86 -2.19 -25.33 -1.29
N LEU A 87 -0.87 -25.30 -1.46
CA LEU A 87 -0.03 -26.49 -1.30
C LEU A 87 -0.03 -26.98 0.15
N GLU A 88 0.10 -26.08 1.13
CA GLU A 88 -0.01 -26.40 2.55
C GLU A 88 -1.36 -27.05 2.88
N SER A 89 -2.45 -26.54 2.30
CA SER A 89 -3.79 -27.12 2.47
C SER A 89 -3.99 -28.48 1.77
N ILE A 90 -3.10 -28.89 0.86
CA ILE A 90 -3.12 -30.22 0.24
C ILE A 90 -2.27 -31.20 1.07
N LEU A 91 -1.24 -30.70 1.75
CA LEU A 91 -0.26 -31.49 2.50
C LEU A 91 -0.71 -31.80 3.94
N TYR A 92 -1.75 -31.13 4.44
CA TYR A 92 -2.36 -31.32 5.77
C TYR A 92 -3.84 -31.67 5.67
#